data_AF-V8C5R9-F1
#
_entry.id   AF-V8C5R9-F1
#
_cell.length_a   1.000
_cell.length_b   1.000
_cell.length_c   1.000
_cell.angle_alpha   90.00
_cell.angle_beta   90.00
_cell.angle_gamma   90.00
#
_symmetry.space_group_name_H-M   'P 1'
#
loop_
_entity.id
_entity.type
_entity.pdbx_description
1 polymer ?
#
loop_
_entity_poly.entity_id
_entity_poly.type
_entity_poly.pdbx_seq_one_letter_code
_entity_poly.pdbx_strand_id
1 'polypeptide(L)'
;MSVLLGAIGTGLHLMISAYMWVIIIAVLLSWVRPDPYNPIVQVLNRLSAPLLMWAREKMPFLVINGIDISPIAVIIGLQVLDKVIVHTLGVL
;
A
#
# COMPACT_ATOMS: atom_id res chain seq x y z
N MET A 1 13.64 6.16 -26.80
CA MET A 1 12.72 5.09 -26.36
C MET A 1 12.98 4.69 -24.91
N SER A 2 14.23 4.45 -24.49
CA SER A 2 14.60 4.13 -23.09
C SER A 2 14.21 5.21 -22.07
N VAL A 3 14.37 6.49 -22.39
CA VAL A 3 14.02 7.60 -21.46
C VAL A 3 12.52 7.64 -21.14
N LEU A 4 11.65 7.40 -22.13
CA LEU A 4 10.20 7.40 -21.92
C LEU A 4 9.76 6.22 -21.05
N LEU A 5 10.30 5.03 -21.30
CA LEU A 5 10.06 3.85 -20.47
C LEU A 5 10.57 4.05 -19.04
N GLY A 6 11.74 4.67 -18.89
CA GLY A 6 12.30 5.01 -17.58
C GLY A 6 11.46 6.04 -16.82
N ALA A 7 10.91 7.04 -17.52
CA ALA A 7 10.01 8.03 -16.93
C ALA A 7 8.69 7.39 -16.46
N ILE A 8 8.13 6.47 -17.25
CA ILE A 8 6.93 5.70 -16.86
C ILE A 8 7.23 4.85 -15.62
N GLY A 9 8.36 4.13 -15.61
CA GLY A 9 8.74 3.30 -14.46
C GLY A 9 8.92 4.12 -13.19
N THR A 10 9.58 5.28 -13.28
CA THR A 10 9.71 6.22 -12.15
C THR A 10 8.35 6.75 -11.68
N GLY A 11 7.45 7.06 -12.60
CA GLY A 11 6.10 7.52 -12.27
C GLY A 11 5.29 6.45 -11.52
N LEU A 12 5.32 5.21 -12.00
CA LEU A 12 4.68 4.07 -11.33
C LEU A 12 5.30 3.81 -9.96
N HIS A 13 6.62 3.89 -9.85
CA HIS A 13 7.32 3.75 -8.57
C HIS A 13 6.85 4.78 -7.55
N LEU A 14 6.71 6.04 -7.96
CA LEU A 14 6.22 7.10 -7.10
C LEU A 14 4.78 6.82 -6.63
N MET A 15 3.91 6.36 -7.53
CA MET A 15 2.52 6.04 -7.19
C MET A 15 2.42 4.86 -6.22
N ILE A 16 3.18 3.77 -6.45
CA ILE A 16 3.19 2.61 -5.57
C ILE A 16 3.78 3.00 -4.20
N SER A 17 4.86 3.76 -4.18
CA SER A 17 5.49 4.25 -2.94
C SER A 17 4.57 5.16 -2.14
N ALA A 18 3.88 6.10 -2.78
CA ALA A 18 2.89 6.94 -2.13
C ALA A 18 1.74 6.12 -1.55
N TYR A 19 1.27 5.11 -2.27
CA TYR A 19 0.23 4.22 -1.79
C TYR A 19 0.67 3.36 -0.60
N MET A 20 1.91 2.86 -0.59
CA MET A 20 2.49 2.20 0.59
C MET A 20 2.48 3.13 1.81
N TRP A 21 2.83 4.41 1.65
CA TRP A 21 2.77 5.39 2.73
C TRP A 21 1.34 5.63 3.23
N VAL A 22 0.35 5.69 2.34
CA VAL A 22 -1.07 5.76 2.73
C VAL A 22 -1.46 4.59 3.63
N ILE A 23 -1.06 3.37 3.27
CA ILE A 23 -1.34 2.16 4.07
C ILE A 23 -0.62 2.23 5.43
N ILE A 24 0.66 2.61 5.45
CA ILE A 24 1.44 2.76 6.69
C ILE A 24 0.76 3.75 7.63
N ILE A 25 0.38 4.93 7.13
CA ILE A 25 -0.28 5.96 7.93
C ILE A 25 -1.63 5.45 8.44
N ALA A 26 -2.43 4.78 7.60
CA ALA A 26 -3.72 4.22 8.02
C ALA A 26 -3.56 3.19 9.16
N VAL A 27 -2.52 2.35 9.13
CA VAL A 27 -2.20 1.41 10.22
C VAL A 27 -1.78 2.13 11.48
N LEU A 28 -0.89 3.12 11.38
CA LEU A 28 -0.46 3.91 12.54
C LEU A 28 -1.65 4.64 13.19
N LEU A 29 -2.54 5.20 12.36
CA LEU A 29 -3.79 5.81 12.81
C LEU A 29 -4.67 4.80 13.56
N SER A 30 -4.76 3.55 13.10
CA SER A 30 -5.53 2.52 13.82
C SER A 30 -5.07 2.28 15.26
N TRP A 31 -3.78 2.51 15.57
CA TRP A 31 -3.23 2.33 16.92
C TRP A 31 -3.52 3.51 17.85
N VAL A 32 -3.62 4.73 17.30
CA VAL A 32 -3.84 5.94 18.10
C VAL A 32 -5.30 6.35 18.20
N ARG A 33 -6.22 5.65 17.52
CA ARG A 33 -7.67 5.87 17.55
C ARG A 33 -8.07 7.34 17.27
N PRO A 34 -7.76 7.88 16.07
CA PRO A 34 -8.07 9.26 15.73
C PRO A 34 -9.58 9.49 15.60
N ASP A 35 -9.98 10.77 15.61
CA ASP A 35 -11.37 11.15 15.33
C ASP A 35 -11.83 10.63 13.96
N PRO A 36 -12.85 9.73 13.91
CA PRO A 36 -13.34 9.16 12.66
C PRO A 36 -14.01 10.18 11.74
N TYR A 37 -14.43 11.33 12.25
CA TYR A 37 -15.05 12.39 11.45
C TYR A 37 -14.03 13.28 10.74
N ASN A 38 -12.74 13.19 11.10
CA ASN A 38 -11.69 13.96 10.43
C ASN A 38 -11.61 13.57 8.93
N PRO A 39 -11.74 14.54 8.00
CA PRO A 39 -11.69 14.27 6.57
C PRO A 39 -10.43 13.52 6.10
N ILE A 40 -9.27 13.80 6.71
CA ILE A 40 -8.01 13.15 6.38
C ILE A 40 -8.05 11.67 6.76
N VAL A 41 -8.59 11.35 7.94
CA VAL A 41 -8.76 9.96 8.40
C VAL A 41 -9.71 9.21 7.48
N GLN A 42 -10.81 9.84 7.05
CA GLN A 42 -11.75 9.24 6.10
C GLN A 42 -11.09 8.97 4.74
N VAL A 43 -10.29 9.91 4.23
CA VAL A 43 -9.58 9.72 2.96
C VAL A 43 -8.59 8.57 3.07
N LEU A 44 -7.76 8.54 4.11
CA LEU A 44 -6.78 7.48 4.33
C LEU A 44 -7.47 6.11 4.42
N ASN A 45 -8.53 6.01 5.22
CA ASN A 45 -9.32 4.78 5.35
C ASN A 45 -9.94 4.34 4.02
N ARG A 46 -10.50 5.27 3.23
CA ARG A 46 -11.10 4.94 1.92
C ARG A 46 -10.06 4.47 0.92
N LEU A 47 -8.85 5.02 0.95
CA LEU A 47 -7.76 4.63 0.06
C LEU A 47 -7.14 3.28 0.47
N SER A 48 -6.96 3.04 1.77
CA SER A 48 -6.35 1.80 2.27
C SER A 48 -7.31 0.62 2.30
N ALA A 49 -8.61 0.87 2.54
CA ALA A 49 -9.59 -0.19 2.79
C ALA A 49 -9.72 -1.22 1.68
N PRO A 50 -9.82 -0.88 0.37
CA PRO A 50 -10.04 -1.89 -0.67
C PRO A 50 -8.99 -2.99 -0.69
N LEU A 51 -7.70 -2.63 -0.61
CA LEU A 51 -6.62 -3.61 -0.65
C LEU A 51 -6.45 -4.35 0.67
N LEU A 52 -6.61 -3.66 1.80
CA LEU A 52 -6.56 -4.30 3.13
C LEU A 52 -7.72 -5.26 3.35
N MET A 53 -8.95 -4.90 2.94
CA MET A 53 -10.12 -5.78 3.01
C MET A 53 -9.92 -7.00 2.11
N TRP A 54 -9.49 -6.79 0.86
CA TRP A 54 -9.18 -7.90 -0.04
C TRP A 54 -8.13 -8.85 0.55
N ALA A 55 -7.08 -8.32 1.16
CA ALA A 55 -6.05 -9.12 1.80
C ALA A 55 -6.60 -9.91 3.01
N ARG A 56 -7.44 -9.30 3.85
CA ARG A 56 -8.08 -9.98 4.98
C ARG A 56 -9.05 -11.08 4.52
N GLU A 57 -9.79 -10.84 3.44
CA GLU A 57 -10.73 -11.81 2.89
C GLU A 57 -10.02 -12.99 2.21
N LYS A 58 -8.94 -12.73 1.47
CA LYS A 58 -8.19 -13.77 0.73
C LYS A 58 -7.16 -14.49 1.59
N MET A 59 -6.63 -13.83 2.61
CA MET A 59 -5.61 -14.37 3.50
C MET A 59 -6.06 -14.18 4.95
N PRO A 60 -7.17 -14.81 5.39
CA PRO A 60 -7.72 -14.62 6.74
C PRO A 60 -6.76 -15.10 7.84
N PHE A 61 -5.83 -16.01 7.51
CA PHE A 61 -4.76 -16.45 8.40
C PHE A 61 -3.78 -15.34 8.82
N LEU A 62 -3.82 -14.18 8.16
CA LEU A 62 -3.04 -12.99 8.53
C LEU A 62 -3.64 -12.24 9.73
N VAL A 63 -4.87 -12.56 10.13
CA VAL A 63 -5.48 -12.01 11.33
C VAL A 63 -5.33 -13.05 12.45
N ILE A 64 -4.38 -12.82 13.36
CA ILE A 64 -4.02 -13.77 14.42
C ILE A 64 -4.41 -13.17 15.77
N ASN A 65 -5.31 -13.82 16.50
CA ASN A 65 -5.75 -13.41 17.84
C ASN A 65 -6.17 -11.91 17.91
N GLY A 66 -6.81 -11.40 16.86
CA GLY A 66 -7.25 -10.00 16.78
C GLY A 66 -6.16 -9.00 16.34
N ILE A 67 -4.92 -9.46 16.11
CA ILE A 67 -3.85 -8.66 15.50
C ILE A 67 -3.91 -8.88 13.99
N ASP A 68 -4.02 -7.77 13.25
CA ASP A 68 -4.06 -7.79 11.79
C ASP A 68 -2.67 -7.54 11.20
N ILE A 69 -2.06 -8.58 10.61
CA ILE A 69 -0.78 -8.47 9.89
C ILE A 69 -0.97 -8.30 8.37
N SER A 70 -2.21 -8.25 7.87
CA SER A 70 -2.51 -7.98 6.45
C SER A 70 -1.84 -6.73 5.91
N PRO A 71 -1.72 -5.61 6.65
CA PRO A 71 -1.02 -4.44 6.13
C PRO A 71 0.45 -4.69 5.82
N ILE A 72 1.14 -5.49 6.63
CA ILE A 72 2.55 -5.86 6.38
C ILE A 72 2.65 -6.71 5.12
N ALA A 73 1.79 -7.72 4.98
CA ALA A 73 1.76 -8.57 3.79
C ALA A 73 1.46 -7.76 2.52
N VAL A 74 0.54 -6.80 2.60
CA VAL A 74 0.22 -5.90 1.49
C VAL A 74 1.41 -5.02 1.12
N ILE A 75 2.08 -4.41 2.09
CA ILE A 75 3.28 -3.59 1.84
C ILE A 75 4.38 -4.43 1.17
N ILE A 76 4.62 -5.66 1.65
CA ILE A 76 5.59 -6.58 1.03
C ILE A 76 5.19 -6.89 -0.42
N GLY A 77 3.92 -7.19 -0.67
CA GLY A 77 3.41 -7.43 -2.03
C GLY A 77 3.60 -6.22 -2.95
N LEU A 78 3.33 -5.02 -2.46
CA LEU A 78 3.56 -3.77 -3.21
C LEU A 78 5.04 -3.52 -3.49
N GLN A 79 5.94 -3.81 -2.54
CA GLN A 79 7.39 -3.69 -2.75
C GLN A 79 7.89 -4.66 -3.83
N VAL A 80 7.40 -5.91 -3.83
CA VAL A 80 7.73 -6.88 -4.87
C VAL A 80 7.21 -6.40 -6.23
N LEU A 81 5.96 -5.96 -6.29
CA LEU A 81 5.34 -5.42 -7.49
C LEU A 81 6.14 -4.24 -8.05
N ASP A 82 6.51 -3.30 -7.19
CA ASP A 82 7.31 -2.12 -7.54
C ASP A 82 8.65 -2.52 -8.16
N LYS A 83 9.42 -3.39 -7.49
CA LYS A 83 10.71 -3.88 -7.98
C LYS A 83 10.59 -4.57 -9.33
N VAL A 84 9.57 -5.41 -9.51
CA VAL A 84 9.32 -6.11 -10.77
C VAL A 84 9.02 -5.12 -11.89
N ILE A 85 8.17 -4.11 -11.65
CA ILE A 85 7.81 -3.10 -12.63
C ILE A 85 9.04 -2.25 -13.01
N VAL A 86 9.75 -1.70 -12.03
CA VAL A 86 10.90 -0.81 -12.22
C VAL A 86 12.02 -1.54 -12.96
N HIS A 87 12.30 -2.79 -12.59
CA HIS A 87 13.31 -3.61 -13.27
C HIS A 87 12.90 -3.94 -14.71
N THR A 88 11.65 -4.35 -14.94
CA THR A 88 11.16 -4.71 -16.28
C THR A 88 11.15 -3.51 -17.23
N LEU A 89 10.89 -2.31 -16.72
CA LEU A 89 10.89 -1.07 -17.51
C LEU A 89 12.29 -0.48 -17.75
N GLY A 90 13.35 -1.15 -17.26
CA GLY A 90 14.74 -0.76 -17.52
C GLY A 90 15.17 0.53 -16.81
N VAL A 91 14.62 0.79 -15.62
CA VAL A 91 14.98 1.96 -14.79
C VAL A 91 16.29 1.76 -14.01
N LEU A 92 16.87 0.55 -14.00
CA LEU A 92 18.19 0.24 -13.43
C LEU A 92 18.90 -0.77 -14.32
#